data_AF-A0A2H0W2R3-F1
#
_entry.id   AF-A0A2H0W2R3-F1
#
_cell.length_a   1.000
_cell.length_b   1.000
_cell.length_c   1.000
_cell.angle_alpha   90.00
_cell.angle_beta   90.00
_cell.angle_gamma   90.00
#
_symmetry.space_group_name_H-M   'P 1'
#
loop_
_entity.id
_entity.type
_entity.pdbx_description
1 polymer ?
#
loop_
_entity_poly.entity_id
_entity_poly.type
_entity_poly.pdbx_seq_one_letter_code
_entity_poly.pdbx_strand_id
1 'polypeptide(L)'
;MAIKLKLMKKLSYFLILVFAFNFLTVVKNTAAANLGSFIKRQNSSAIYYLGQDGKRHPFPSADIFLTWQADFSNVVAVSDAEALGYPLGANVPVRPGTKLIQAVTNDTPWVVADPKVYAVSNGQTLRHISSASVAVELYGANWETMIVPVVETVFTNYQIGERIDSKADFDLTNVTNVASSVEAELTYTPDQTPEPALEPEPEPGPVVTPDNWPQFELASGLSQAMQPTVITLDDSFGVSWLGQNSSTNQYDIYYSAFNIAGTQTVNPTLIATSSDTINEVTMDRGSDDLVLAWVTDDGAGHGTIMTARIDAAGSIVSGPTVALDGQFDVVPNSLSVQYNGKNYGLLWSALKTDEPYSQIYFLLLNSSAEPIRAVYQVSDRSEDNIEPDMTWNGSSFGVAWRSANEIESNIFFIPLDDFGEKTLSYNETQINNGNFLHPSQPSITGHYNEFVISWYDFITISGGQRQQILLERVGENLVTYLDDFELTDYDQSFDGFEPQVFLADAKNNIVWRRDDTDIFFSSYADDLTYSRFREKIATGNGIHDLSVSNLGETYAVAWTGKEGNNNQVYYTLGK
;
A
#
# COMPACT_ATOMS: atom_id res chain seq x y z
N MET A 1 19.40 95.49 25.58
CA MET A 1 19.04 95.08 24.20
C MET A 1 19.43 93.61 23.92
N ALA A 2 19.19 92.68 24.85
CA ALA A 2 19.55 91.25 24.71
C ALA A 2 18.38 90.29 25.03
N ILE A 3 17.18 90.81 25.30
CA ILE A 3 16.00 89.99 25.69
C ILE A 3 14.99 89.85 24.54
N LYS A 4 15.01 90.73 23.52
CA LYS A 4 14.10 90.63 22.36
C LYS A 4 14.52 89.63 21.26
N LEU A 5 15.75 89.11 21.27
CA LEU A 5 16.24 88.22 20.20
C LEU A 5 16.15 86.72 20.52
N LYS A 6 15.90 86.33 21.78
CA LYS A 6 15.70 84.91 22.16
C LYS A 6 14.25 84.43 21.97
N LEU A 7 13.29 85.34 21.83
CA LEU A 7 11.88 84.99 21.62
C LEU A 7 11.53 84.71 20.14
N MET A 8 12.28 85.27 19.19
CA MET A 8 12.00 85.11 17.75
C MET A 8 12.63 83.87 17.09
N LYS A 9 13.59 83.18 17.74
CA LYS A 9 14.12 81.90 17.24
C LYS A 9 13.35 80.66 17.71
N LYS A 10 12.52 80.77 18.77
CA LYS A 10 11.63 79.67 19.20
C LYS A 10 10.25 79.71 18.55
N LEU A 11 9.84 80.84 17.98
CA LEU A 11 8.57 80.96 17.27
C LEU A 11 8.64 80.43 15.83
N SER A 12 9.83 80.38 15.21
CA SER A 12 9.99 79.88 13.83
C SER A 12 10.03 78.35 13.73
N TYR A 13 10.37 77.64 14.81
CA TYR A 13 10.29 76.16 14.85
C TYR A 13 8.90 75.66 15.25
N PHE A 14 8.07 76.50 15.88
CA PHE A 14 6.70 76.14 16.23
C PHE A 14 5.71 76.36 15.08
N LEU A 15 6.02 77.28 14.14
CA LEU A 15 5.19 77.50 12.96
C LEU A 15 5.49 76.55 11.78
N ILE A 16 6.61 75.82 11.80
CA ILE A 16 6.95 74.79 10.80
C ILE A 16 6.51 73.38 11.26
N LEU A 17 6.19 73.20 12.56
CA LEU A 17 5.66 71.92 13.06
C LEU A 17 4.13 71.79 12.97
N VAL A 18 3.42 72.87 12.62
CA VAL A 18 1.94 72.92 12.60
C VAL A 18 1.35 72.90 11.18
N PHE A 19 2.19 72.81 10.14
CA PHE A 19 1.76 72.74 8.73
C PHE A 19 2.28 71.50 7.98
N ALA A 20 2.53 70.40 8.70
CA ALA A 20 2.81 69.08 8.13
C ALA A 20 2.06 67.94 8.85
N PHE A 21 0.92 68.23 9.48
CA PHE A 21 -0.13 67.22 9.61
C PHE A 21 -1.02 67.34 8.38
N ASN A 22 -0.48 66.91 7.23
CA ASN A 22 -1.36 66.40 6.20
C ASN A 22 -2.14 65.28 6.88
N PHE A 23 -3.46 65.44 6.95
CA PHE A 23 -4.37 64.33 7.22
C PHE A 23 -3.99 63.21 6.24
N LEU A 24 -3.15 62.26 6.67
CA LEU A 24 -3.40 60.88 6.30
C LEU A 24 -4.69 60.54 7.03
N THR A 25 -5.82 60.86 6.42
CA THR A 25 -6.95 59.95 6.51
C THR A 25 -6.40 58.62 6.05
N VAL A 26 -5.96 57.79 7.00
CA VAL A 26 -6.00 56.35 6.82
C VAL A 26 -7.46 56.08 6.55
N VAL A 27 -7.82 56.04 5.27
CA VAL A 27 -9.03 55.39 4.84
C VAL A 27 -8.81 53.96 5.33
N LYS A 28 -9.36 53.62 6.50
CA LYS A 28 -9.67 52.24 6.78
C LYS A 28 -10.62 51.87 5.65
N ASN A 29 -10.10 51.27 4.60
CA ASN A 29 -10.94 50.54 3.66
C ASN A 29 -11.62 49.50 4.54
N THR A 30 -12.87 49.76 4.90
CA THR A 30 -13.73 48.76 5.49
C THR A 30 -13.79 47.63 4.46
N ALA A 31 -13.40 46.42 4.86
CA ALA A 31 -13.48 45.27 3.97
C ALA A 31 -14.91 45.17 3.43
N ALA A 32 -15.03 45.02 2.11
CA ALA A 32 -16.32 44.87 1.45
C ALA A 32 -16.92 43.49 1.72
N ALA A 33 -16.08 42.49 2.02
CA ALA A 33 -16.51 41.15 2.38
C ALA A 33 -16.44 40.90 3.91
N ASN A 34 -17.43 40.15 4.41
CA ASN A 34 -17.42 39.61 5.77
C ASN A 34 -16.93 38.15 5.75
N LEU A 35 -16.41 37.65 6.87
CA LEU A 35 -16.14 36.21 7.03
C LEU A 35 -17.44 35.41 6.76
N GLY A 36 -17.30 34.26 6.11
CA GLY A 36 -18.41 33.45 5.59
C GLY A 36 -18.92 33.87 4.21
N SER A 37 -18.38 34.93 3.59
CA SER A 37 -18.82 35.38 2.26
C SER A 37 -18.14 34.60 1.13
N PHE A 38 -18.85 34.40 0.03
CA PHE A 38 -18.25 34.01 -1.23
C PHE A 38 -17.72 35.27 -1.93
N ILE A 39 -16.45 35.28 -2.30
CA ILE A 39 -15.79 36.44 -2.89
C ILE A 39 -15.18 36.13 -4.24
N LYS A 40 -15.09 37.15 -5.11
CA LYS A 40 -14.27 37.12 -6.33
C LYS A 40 -13.60 38.46 -6.55
N ARG A 41 -12.52 38.47 -7.32
CA ARG A 41 -11.94 39.73 -7.83
C ARG A 41 -12.80 40.27 -8.96
N GLN A 42 -12.85 41.59 -9.12
CA GLN A 42 -13.69 42.25 -10.14
C GLN A 42 -13.45 41.73 -11.57
N ASN A 43 -12.21 41.37 -11.92
CA ASN A 43 -11.82 40.91 -13.25
C ASN A 43 -11.37 39.43 -13.27
N SER A 44 -11.86 38.60 -12.34
CA SER A 44 -11.51 37.18 -12.23
C SER A 44 -12.77 36.32 -12.12
N SER A 45 -12.77 35.16 -12.78
CA SER A 45 -13.83 34.15 -12.63
C SER A 45 -13.63 33.24 -11.43
N ALA A 46 -12.42 33.13 -10.87
CA ALA A 46 -12.14 32.35 -9.68
C ALA A 46 -12.94 32.85 -8.46
N ILE A 47 -13.66 31.92 -7.82
CA ILE A 47 -14.50 32.16 -6.63
C ILE A 47 -13.78 31.55 -5.43
N TYR A 48 -13.89 32.25 -4.29
CA TYR A 48 -13.34 31.79 -3.03
C TYR A 48 -14.42 31.87 -1.94
N TYR A 49 -14.36 30.96 -0.98
CA TYR A 49 -15.03 31.12 0.30
C TYR A 49 -14.07 31.79 1.29
N LEU A 50 -14.51 32.88 1.95
CA LEU A 50 -13.71 33.55 2.98
C LEU A 50 -14.03 32.90 4.34
N GLY A 51 -13.15 32.02 4.82
CA GLY A 51 -13.37 31.22 6.03
C GLY A 51 -13.25 32.00 7.33
N GLN A 52 -13.74 31.44 8.44
CA GLN A 52 -13.59 32.07 9.77
C GLN A 52 -12.12 32.15 10.23
N ASP A 53 -11.24 31.35 9.62
CA ASP A 53 -9.79 31.39 9.81
C ASP A 53 -9.10 32.60 9.15
N GLY A 54 -9.86 33.44 8.42
CA GLY A 54 -9.36 34.62 7.71
C GLY A 54 -8.65 34.30 6.39
N LYS A 55 -8.72 33.06 5.90
CA LYS A 55 -8.17 32.65 4.60
C LYS A 55 -9.26 32.60 3.54
N ARG A 56 -8.84 32.71 2.27
CA ARG A 56 -9.69 32.50 1.11
C ARG A 56 -9.46 31.09 0.56
N HIS A 57 -10.50 30.27 0.58
CA HIS A 57 -10.52 28.89 0.12
C HIS A 57 -11.04 28.84 -1.32
N PRO A 58 -10.23 28.45 -2.30
CA PRO A 58 -10.64 28.47 -3.70
C PRO A 58 -11.65 27.36 -4.02
N PHE A 59 -12.63 27.68 -4.87
CA PHE A 59 -13.42 26.70 -5.59
C PHE A 59 -12.69 26.32 -6.88
N PRO A 60 -12.30 25.05 -7.07
CA PRO A 60 -11.53 24.65 -8.25
C PRO A 60 -12.32 24.74 -9.56
N SER A 61 -13.65 24.58 -9.52
CA SER A 61 -14.53 24.74 -10.68
C SER A 61 -15.89 25.34 -10.30
N ALA A 62 -16.61 25.83 -11.32
CA ALA A 62 -17.98 26.30 -11.17
C ALA A 62 -18.94 25.18 -10.72
N ASP A 63 -18.72 23.95 -11.19
CA ASP A 63 -19.54 22.79 -10.84
C ASP A 63 -19.43 22.45 -9.35
N ILE A 64 -18.22 22.53 -8.79
CA ILE A 64 -17.99 22.36 -7.35
C ILE A 64 -18.71 23.45 -6.56
N PHE A 65 -18.62 24.71 -6.98
CA PHE A 65 -19.35 25.81 -6.33
C PHE A 65 -20.87 25.59 -6.32
N LEU A 66 -21.42 25.11 -7.43
CA LEU A 66 -22.86 24.84 -7.58
C LEU A 66 -23.35 23.64 -6.75
N THR A 67 -22.45 22.86 -6.14
CA THR A 67 -22.83 21.86 -5.13
C THR A 67 -23.15 22.49 -3.77
N TRP A 68 -22.59 23.67 -3.49
CA TRP A 68 -22.77 24.41 -2.24
C TRP A 68 -23.79 25.56 -2.35
N GLN A 69 -23.95 26.14 -3.53
CA GLN A 69 -24.83 27.28 -3.79
C GLN A 69 -25.72 27.02 -5.00
N ALA A 70 -26.95 27.49 -4.96
CA ALA A 70 -27.88 27.31 -6.08
C ALA A 70 -27.46 28.08 -7.34
N ASP A 71 -26.83 29.23 -7.16
CA ASP A 71 -26.34 30.11 -8.22
C ASP A 71 -25.22 31.05 -7.71
N PHE A 72 -24.78 31.97 -8.57
CA PHE A 72 -23.70 32.91 -8.28
C PHE A 72 -24.16 34.24 -7.66
N SER A 73 -25.45 34.38 -7.28
CA SER A 73 -26.01 35.64 -6.78
C SER A 73 -25.40 36.11 -5.45
N ASN A 74 -24.90 35.16 -4.64
CA ASN A 74 -24.28 35.41 -3.34
C ASN A 74 -22.78 35.72 -3.41
N VAL A 75 -22.19 35.85 -4.61
CA VAL A 75 -20.75 36.11 -4.78
C VAL A 75 -20.47 37.62 -4.77
N VAL A 76 -19.74 38.09 -3.76
CA VAL A 76 -19.36 39.48 -3.57
C VAL A 76 -18.09 39.80 -4.36
N ALA A 77 -18.14 40.85 -5.19
CA ALA A 77 -16.95 41.35 -5.88
C ALA A 77 -16.14 42.28 -4.96
N VAL A 78 -14.88 41.93 -4.71
CA VAL A 78 -13.94 42.72 -3.90
C VAL A 78 -12.79 43.27 -4.76
N SER A 79 -12.06 44.26 -4.24
CA SER A 79 -10.87 44.79 -4.90
C SER A 79 -9.72 43.77 -4.92
N ASP A 80 -8.79 43.88 -5.87
CA ASP A 80 -7.63 42.99 -5.94
C ASP A 80 -6.75 43.07 -4.67
N ALA A 81 -6.55 44.28 -4.14
CA ALA A 81 -5.78 44.50 -2.93
C ALA A 81 -6.41 43.83 -1.70
N GLU A 82 -7.74 43.84 -1.61
CA GLU A 82 -8.49 43.16 -0.55
C GLU A 82 -8.40 41.63 -0.71
N ALA A 83 -8.69 41.11 -1.91
CA ALA A 83 -8.62 39.67 -2.17
C ALA A 83 -7.23 39.09 -1.92
N LEU A 84 -6.16 39.81 -2.28
CA LEU A 84 -4.77 39.39 -2.05
C LEU A 84 -4.32 39.57 -0.60
N GLY A 85 -5.05 40.37 0.20
CA GLY A 85 -4.82 40.52 1.63
C GLY A 85 -5.20 39.29 2.45
N TYR A 86 -6.06 38.41 1.91
CA TYR A 86 -6.42 37.13 2.52
C TYR A 86 -5.49 36.01 2.03
N PRO A 87 -4.78 35.29 2.92
CA PRO A 87 -3.97 34.14 2.55
C PRO A 87 -4.80 33.03 1.90
N LEU A 88 -4.16 32.19 1.07
CA LEU A 88 -4.83 31.02 0.48
C LEU A 88 -4.99 29.91 1.53
N GLY A 89 -6.18 29.31 1.57
CA GLY A 89 -6.49 28.09 2.33
C GLY A 89 -6.62 26.87 1.42
N ALA A 90 -7.03 25.74 2.01
CA ALA A 90 -7.34 24.52 1.27
C ALA A 90 -8.48 24.73 0.26
N ASN A 91 -8.53 23.89 -0.78
CA ASN A 91 -9.61 23.94 -1.77
C ASN A 91 -10.95 23.55 -1.12
N VAL A 92 -12.04 24.17 -1.57
CA VAL A 92 -13.38 23.74 -1.16
C VAL A 92 -13.76 22.47 -1.94
N PRO A 93 -14.14 21.36 -1.28
CA PRO A 93 -14.52 20.12 -1.96
C PRO A 93 -15.91 20.22 -2.60
N VAL A 94 -16.29 19.22 -3.40
CA VAL A 94 -17.70 18.95 -3.71
C VAL A 94 -18.46 18.75 -2.40
N ARG A 95 -19.65 19.35 -2.28
CA ARG A 95 -20.46 19.23 -1.07
C ARG A 95 -20.80 17.76 -0.78
N PRO A 96 -20.39 17.20 0.38
CA PRO A 96 -20.67 15.82 0.71
C PRO A 96 -22.14 15.45 0.59
N GLY A 97 -22.39 14.24 0.07
CA GLY A 97 -23.72 13.68 -0.13
C GLY A 97 -24.58 14.33 -1.22
N THR A 98 -24.05 15.27 -2.02
CA THR A 98 -24.85 15.96 -3.05
C THR A 98 -24.60 15.53 -4.48
N LYS A 99 -23.35 15.20 -4.81
CA LYS A 99 -22.87 14.86 -6.15
C LYS A 99 -21.81 13.76 -6.06
N LEU A 100 -21.57 13.13 -7.20
CA LEU A 100 -20.53 12.13 -7.38
C LEU A 100 -19.32 12.75 -8.05
N ILE A 101 -18.15 12.13 -7.93
CA ILE A 101 -16.93 12.56 -8.61
C ILE A 101 -16.42 11.44 -9.52
N GLN A 102 -15.89 11.84 -10.67
CA GLN A 102 -15.01 11.02 -11.50
C GLN A 102 -13.77 11.83 -11.87
N ALA A 103 -12.58 11.21 -11.81
CA ALA A 103 -11.34 11.88 -12.11
C ALA A 103 -11.15 12.02 -13.63
N VAL A 104 -10.72 13.20 -14.08
CA VAL A 104 -10.43 13.49 -15.48
C VAL A 104 -9.05 14.11 -15.65
N THR A 105 -8.47 13.99 -16.84
CA THR A 105 -7.18 14.63 -17.14
C THR A 105 -7.34 16.15 -17.19
N ASN A 106 -6.24 16.87 -16.96
CA ASN A 106 -6.22 18.34 -17.04
C ASN A 106 -6.16 18.88 -18.50
N ASP A 107 -6.21 18.00 -19.50
CA ASP A 107 -6.16 18.35 -20.92
C ASP A 107 -7.51 18.82 -21.47
N THR A 108 -7.52 19.43 -22.67
CA THR A 108 -8.74 19.82 -23.38
C THR A 108 -8.75 19.24 -24.81
N PRO A 109 -9.71 18.37 -25.17
CA PRO A 109 -10.78 17.84 -24.33
C PRO A 109 -10.22 16.92 -23.23
N TRP A 110 -10.81 17.00 -22.04
CA TRP A 110 -10.46 16.11 -20.94
C TRP A 110 -10.91 14.68 -21.28
N VAL A 111 -10.18 13.69 -20.78
CA VAL A 111 -10.58 12.27 -20.82
C VAL A 111 -10.69 11.75 -19.39
N VAL A 112 -11.41 10.64 -19.22
CA VAL A 112 -11.53 9.98 -17.91
C VAL A 112 -10.14 9.44 -17.51
N ALA A 113 -9.63 9.90 -16.37
CA ALA A 113 -8.35 9.49 -15.82
C ALA A 113 -8.49 8.28 -14.89
N ASP A 114 -9.60 8.22 -14.13
CA ASP A 114 -10.01 7.07 -13.33
C ASP A 114 -11.43 6.66 -13.71
N PRO A 115 -11.68 5.43 -14.19
CA PRO A 115 -13.02 4.97 -14.56
C PRO A 115 -13.98 4.86 -13.36
N LYS A 116 -13.49 4.87 -12.12
CA LYS A 116 -14.30 4.75 -10.91
C LYS A 116 -15.17 5.99 -10.66
N VAL A 117 -16.28 5.79 -9.96
CA VAL A 117 -17.18 6.86 -9.52
C VAL A 117 -17.28 6.86 -8.01
N TYR A 118 -17.08 8.04 -7.41
CA TYR A 118 -16.96 8.20 -5.97
C TYR A 118 -18.11 9.03 -5.41
N ALA A 119 -18.70 8.57 -4.30
CA ALA A 119 -19.50 9.43 -3.43
C ALA A 119 -18.57 10.28 -2.56
N VAL A 120 -19.00 11.51 -2.26
CA VAL A 120 -18.22 12.42 -1.39
C VAL A 120 -18.79 12.37 0.02
N SER A 121 -17.98 11.92 0.97
CA SER A 121 -18.24 11.91 2.41
C SER A 121 -17.64 13.16 3.08
N ASN A 122 -18.03 13.42 4.33
CA ASN A 122 -17.47 14.53 5.11
C ASN A 122 -15.97 14.35 5.37
N GLY A 123 -15.24 15.45 5.47
CA GLY A 123 -13.79 15.46 5.65
C GLY A 123 -13.02 15.32 4.34
N GLN A 124 -13.61 15.72 3.21
CA GLN A 124 -13.01 15.57 1.88
C GLN A 124 -12.68 14.11 1.52
N THR A 125 -13.51 13.15 1.95
CA THR A 125 -13.28 11.72 1.71
C THR A 125 -14.09 11.22 0.51
N LEU A 126 -13.45 10.56 -0.45
CA LEU A 126 -14.07 9.88 -1.57
C LEU A 126 -14.29 8.41 -1.23
N ARG A 127 -15.51 7.94 -1.42
CA ARG A 127 -15.89 6.55 -1.21
C ARG A 127 -16.32 5.94 -2.53
N HIS A 128 -15.57 4.94 -3.01
CA HIS A 128 -15.84 4.32 -4.31
C HIS A 128 -17.17 3.57 -4.28
N ILE A 129 -18.04 3.84 -5.27
CA ILE A 129 -19.29 3.10 -5.42
C ILE A 129 -19.02 1.84 -6.23
N SER A 130 -19.24 0.69 -5.58
CA SER A 130 -18.91 -0.64 -6.11
C SER A 130 -19.54 -1.01 -7.45
N SER A 131 -20.71 -0.47 -7.75
CA SER A 131 -21.52 -0.84 -8.91
C SER A 131 -22.59 0.21 -9.27
N ALA A 132 -23.03 0.20 -10.53
CA ALA A 132 -24.12 1.06 -10.98
C ALA A 132 -25.45 0.80 -10.23
N SER A 133 -25.70 -0.44 -9.79
CA SER A 133 -26.89 -0.77 -8.97
C SER A 133 -26.89 -0.03 -7.63
N VAL A 134 -25.75 0.02 -6.94
CA VAL A 134 -25.62 0.74 -5.66
C VAL A 134 -25.75 2.26 -5.89
N ALA A 135 -25.20 2.79 -6.99
CA ALA A 135 -25.39 4.19 -7.36
C ALA A 135 -26.88 4.54 -7.60
N VAL A 136 -27.64 3.67 -8.27
CA VAL A 136 -29.09 3.83 -8.46
C VAL A 136 -29.84 3.79 -7.13
N GLU A 137 -29.46 2.91 -6.20
CA GLU A 137 -30.10 2.80 -4.88
C GLU A 137 -29.87 4.02 -3.98
N LEU A 138 -28.70 4.65 -4.09
CA LEU A 138 -28.31 5.83 -3.31
C LEU A 138 -28.78 7.13 -3.95
N TYR A 139 -28.55 7.32 -5.24
CA TYR A 139 -28.74 8.60 -5.95
C TYR A 139 -29.88 8.58 -6.98
N GLY A 140 -30.53 7.44 -7.19
CA GLY A 140 -31.65 7.27 -8.12
C GLY A 140 -31.22 6.97 -9.55
N ALA A 141 -32.21 6.73 -10.43
CA ALA A 141 -31.98 6.27 -11.81
C ALA A 141 -31.13 7.21 -12.69
N ASN A 142 -31.02 8.49 -12.32
CA ASN A 142 -30.27 9.50 -13.08
C ASN A 142 -28.90 9.82 -12.44
N TRP A 143 -28.35 8.93 -11.61
CA TRP A 143 -27.10 9.15 -10.88
C TRP A 143 -25.92 9.57 -11.77
N GLU A 144 -25.84 9.10 -13.02
CA GLU A 144 -24.78 9.48 -13.96
C GLU A 144 -24.77 11.00 -14.23
N THR A 145 -25.93 11.65 -14.22
CA THR A 145 -26.06 13.11 -14.36
C THR A 145 -25.63 13.88 -13.11
N MET A 146 -25.33 13.16 -12.03
CA MET A 146 -24.85 13.70 -10.76
C MET A 146 -23.32 13.67 -10.65
N ILE A 147 -22.61 13.15 -11.66
CA ILE A 147 -21.15 13.12 -11.70
C ILE A 147 -20.62 14.50 -12.04
N VAL A 148 -19.75 15.01 -11.17
CA VAL A 148 -18.93 16.20 -11.39
C VAL A 148 -17.54 15.72 -11.82
N PRO A 149 -17.09 16.04 -13.04
CA PRO A 149 -15.71 15.73 -13.44
C PRO A 149 -14.74 16.61 -12.66
N VAL A 150 -13.74 15.99 -12.04
CA VAL A 150 -12.71 16.68 -11.27
C VAL A 150 -11.35 16.37 -11.87
N VAL A 151 -10.60 17.40 -12.24
CA VAL A 151 -9.25 17.22 -12.80
C VAL A 151 -8.34 16.55 -11.79
N GLU A 152 -7.47 15.65 -12.24
CA GLU A 152 -6.61 14.81 -11.39
C GLU A 152 -5.80 15.59 -10.35
N THR A 153 -5.33 16.80 -10.68
CA THR A 153 -4.59 17.69 -9.77
C THR A 153 -5.43 18.27 -8.63
N VAL A 154 -6.76 18.29 -8.78
CA VAL A 154 -7.72 18.67 -7.73
C VAL A 154 -8.21 17.41 -7.01
N PHE A 155 -8.30 16.29 -7.72
CA PHE A 155 -8.70 15.00 -7.17
C PHE A 155 -7.74 14.54 -6.06
N THR A 156 -6.44 14.82 -6.18
CA THR A 156 -5.43 14.53 -5.14
C THR A 156 -5.63 15.27 -3.82
N ASN A 157 -6.55 16.23 -3.74
CA ASN A 157 -6.87 16.92 -2.48
C ASN A 157 -7.87 16.16 -1.61
N TYR A 158 -8.48 15.11 -2.15
CA TYR A 158 -9.39 14.27 -1.40
C TYR A 158 -8.66 13.04 -0.83
N GLN A 159 -9.16 12.52 0.27
CA GLN A 159 -8.72 11.23 0.83
C GLN A 159 -9.60 10.12 0.26
N ILE A 160 -9.03 8.96 -0.07
CA ILE A 160 -9.84 7.79 -0.39
C ILE A 160 -10.24 7.11 0.91
N GLY A 161 -11.52 6.78 1.07
CA GLY A 161 -12.04 6.03 2.22
C GLY A 161 -12.79 4.78 1.78
N GLU A 162 -13.42 4.12 2.76
CA GLU A 162 -14.09 2.83 2.58
C GLU A 162 -15.01 2.77 1.36
N ARG A 163 -15.02 1.64 0.68
CA ARG A 163 -15.91 1.38 -0.45
C ARG A 163 -17.38 1.38 0.00
N ILE A 164 -18.28 1.58 -0.96
CA ILE A 164 -19.72 1.46 -0.77
C ILE A 164 -20.19 0.26 -1.60
N ASP A 165 -20.34 -0.88 -0.93
CA ASP A 165 -20.77 -2.15 -1.52
C ASP A 165 -22.29 -2.33 -1.47
N SER A 166 -22.95 -1.61 -0.56
CA SER A 166 -24.39 -1.59 -0.40
C SER A 166 -24.91 -0.22 0.03
N LYS A 167 -26.23 -0.01 -0.08
CA LYS A 167 -26.88 1.20 0.44
C LYS A 167 -26.66 1.43 1.95
N ALA A 168 -26.42 0.37 2.72
CA ALA A 168 -26.25 0.47 4.17
C ALA A 168 -24.92 1.15 4.55
N ASP A 169 -23.92 1.10 3.68
CA ASP A 169 -22.56 1.56 4.00
C ASP A 169 -22.45 3.09 3.92
N PHE A 170 -23.45 3.78 3.35
CA PHE A 170 -23.42 5.22 3.11
C PHE A 170 -24.75 5.90 3.47
N ASP A 171 -24.80 6.50 4.66
CA ASP A 171 -25.93 7.35 5.05
C ASP A 171 -25.85 8.72 4.36
N LEU A 172 -26.40 8.78 3.15
CA LEU A 172 -26.47 9.97 2.32
C LEU A 172 -27.12 11.17 3.06
N THR A 173 -28.10 10.91 3.92
CA THR A 173 -28.83 11.97 4.64
C THR A 173 -27.96 12.56 5.74
N ASN A 174 -27.31 11.70 6.53
CA ASN A 174 -26.40 12.15 7.58
C ASN A 174 -25.24 12.97 7.00
N VAL A 175 -24.56 12.43 5.98
CA VAL A 175 -23.41 13.09 5.34
C VAL A 175 -23.78 14.48 4.80
N THR A 176 -24.94 14.60 4.17
CA THR A 176 -25.46 15.88 3.65
C THR A 176 -25.80 16.87 4.77
N ASN A 177 -26.34 16.38 5.89
CA ASN A 177 -26.73 17.23 7.03
C ASN A 177 -25.51 17.75 7.79
N VAL A 178 -24.47 16.92 7.96
CA VAL A 178 -23.19 17.33 8.55
C VAL A 178 -22.53 18.41 7.70
N ALA A 179 -22.53 18.25 6.37
CA ALA A 179 -22.10 19.26 5.39
C ALA A 179 -23.11 20.40 5.21
N SER A 180 -23.54 21.03 6.30
CA SER A 180 -24.54 22.11 6.30
C SER A 180 -24.02 23.44 5.74
N SER A 181 -22.70 23.65 5.74
CA SER A 181 -22.04 24.86 5.20
C SER A 181 -20.60 24.56 4.81
N VAL A 182 -20.00 25.42 3.98
CA VAL A 182 -18.58 25.29 3.59
C VAL A 182 -17.68 25.36 4.83
N GLU A 183 -18.01 26.22 5.80
CA GLU A 183 -17.27 26.28 7.07
C GLU A 183 -17.29 24.94 7.80
N ALA A 184 -18.49 24.36 7.96
CA ALA A 184 -18.66 23.10 8.68
C ALA A 184 -17.82 21.97 8.08
N GLU A 185 -17.63 21.97 6.76
CA GLU A 185 -16.80 20.99 6.07
C GLU A 185 -15.30 21.31 6.18
N LEU A 186 -14.89 22.57 6.03
CA LEU A 186 -13.49 22.97 6.18
C LEU A 186 -12.97 22.78 7.61
N THR A 187 -13.84 22.87 8.60
CA THR A 187 -13.53 22.61 10.01
C THR A 187 -14.02 21.23 10.46
N TYR A 188 -14.46 20.38 9.53
CA TYR A 188 -14.92 19.04 9.88
C TYR A 188 -13.75 18.27 10.49
N THR A 189 -13.82 18.10 11.80
CA THR A 189 -13.12 17.04 12.49
C THR A 189 -14.13 15.92 12.65
N PRO A 190 -13.80 14.68 12.26
CA PRO A 190 -14.64 13.53 12.57
C PRO A 190 -15.05 13.63 14.04
N ASP A 191 -16.36 13.57 14.31
CA ASP A 191 -16.85 13.60 15.68
C ASP A 191 -16.11 12.48 16.40
N GLN A 192 -15.26 12.86 17.36
CA GLN A 192 -14.87 11.97 18.44
C GLN A 192 -16.18 11.76 19.20
N THR A 193 -17.09 10.98 18.62
CA THR A 193 -18.00 10.17 19.41
C THR A 193 -17.08 9.60 20.46
N PRO A 194 -17.29 9.91 21.76
CA PRO A 194 -16.44 9.33 22.76
C PRO A 194 -16.51 7.84 22.46
N GLU A 195 -15.36 7.28 22.09
CA GLU A 195 -15.12 5.87 22.19
C GLU A 195 -15.84 5.46 23.48
N PRO A 196 -16.85 4.56 23.41
CA PRO A 196 -17.70 4.26 24.54
C PRO A 196 -16.77 4.09 25.73
N ALA A 197 -16.90 4.99 26.72
CA ALA A 197 -15.88 5.20 27.74
C ALA A 197 -15.35 3.84 28.13
N LEU A 198 -14.07 3.57 27.83
CA LEU A 198 -13.45 2.25 27.93
C LEU A 198 -14.16 1.51 29.07
N GLU A 199 -15.02 0.55 28.72
CA GLU A 199 -15.21 -0.55 29.67
C GLU A 199 -13.78 -0.89 30.06
N PRO A 200 -13.42 -0.90 31.37
CA PRO A 200 -12.08 -1.27 31.77
C PRO A 200 -11.76 -2.49 30.93
N GLU A 201 -10.75 -2.33 30.06
CA GLU A 201 -10.33 -3.32 29.06
C GLU A 201 -10.57 -4.67 29.73
N PRO A 202 -11.51 -5.50 29.22
CA PRO A 202 -11.96 -6.67 29.95
C PRO A 202 -10.70 -7.37 30.43
N GLU A 203 -10.46 -7.31 31.76
CA GLU A 203 -9.23 -7.74 32.42
C GLU A 203 -8.69 -8.89 31.61
N PRO A 204 -7.57 -8.73 30.87
CA PRO A 204 -7.27 -9.45 29.63
C PRO A 204 -7.84 -10.84 29.78
N GLY A 205 -9.05 -11.02 29.22
CA GLY A 205 -9.89 -12.16 29.56
C GLY A 205 -8.99 -13.36 29.46
N PRO A 206 -8.82 -14.13 30.55
CA PRO A 206 -7.55 -14.75 30.93
C PRO A 206 -6.80 -15.11 29.68
N VAL A 207 -5.71 -14.39 29.36
CA VAL A 207 -4.94 -14.55 28.10
C VAL A 207 -5.10 -15.99 27.71
N VAL A 208 -5.98 -16.25 26.74
CA VAL A 208 -6.00 -17.56 26.15
C VAL A 208 -4.74 -17.45 25.34
N THR A 209 -3.61 -17.78 25.96
CA THR A 209 -2.44 -18.14 25.19
C THR A 209 -2.99 -19.22 24.28
N PRO A 210 -3.04 -19.02 22.95
CA PRO A 210 -3.30 -20.13 22.09
C PRO A 210 -2.00 -20.92 22.09
N ASP A 211 -1.69 -21.58 23.22
CA ASP A 211 -0.69 -22.64 23.27
C ASP A 211 -1.14 -23.83 22.39
N ASN A 212 -2.20 -23.71 21.57
CA ASN A 212 -2.81 -24.77 20.79
C ASN A 212 -3.56 -24.27 19.53
N TRP A 213 -3.03 -23.30 18.76
CA TRP A 213 -3.48 -23.29 17.35
C TRP A 213 -3.14 -24.64 16.74
N PRO A 214 -4.07 -25.25 16.00
CA PRO A 214 -3.83 -26.58 15.49
C PRO A 214 -2.70 -26.48 14.45
N GLN A 215 -1.56 -27.05 14.82
CA GLN A 215 -0.43 -27.22 13.92
C GLN A 215 -0.59 -28.54 13.19
N PHE A 216 -0.49 -28.49 11.87
CA PHE A 216 -0.59 -29.65 11.02
C PHE A 216 0.74 -29.87 10.31
N GLU A 217 1.31 -31.06 10.45
CA GLU A 217 2.43 -31.49 9.62
C GLU A 217 1.87 -31.95 8.26
N LEU A 218 2.27 -31.29 7.18
CA LEU A 218 1.74 -31.53 5.83
C LEU A 218 2.43 -32.70 5.12
N ALA A 219 3.67 -32.97 5.49
CA ALA A 219 4.62 -33.78 4.74
C ALA A 219 4.83 -35.19 5.31
N SER A 220 3.82 -35.78 5.95
CA SER A 220 3.97 -37.08 6.60
C SER A 220 4.42 -38.15 5.60
N GLY A 221 5.59 -38.77 5.85
CA GLY A 221 6.15 -39.85 5.02
C GLY A 221 7.23 -39.42 4.01
N LEU A 222 7.54 -38.13 3.91
CA LEU A 222 8.71 -37.62 3.19
C LEU A 222 9.95 -37.64 4.08
N SER A 223 11.15 -37.78 3.50
CA SER A 223 12.39 -37.70 4.28
C SER A 223 12.70 -36.29 4.73
N GLN A 224 12.36 -35.30 3.89
CA GLN A 224 12.41 -33.87 4.18
C GLN A 224 11.28 -33.15 3.42
N ALA A 225 10.81 -32.03 3.95
CA ALA A 225 9.96 -31.09 3.23
C ALA A 225 10.27 -29.65 3.64
N MET A 226 10.16 -28.71 2.70
CA MET A 226 10.53 -27.30 2.91
C MET A 226 9.89 -26.36 1.89
N GLN A 227 10.13 -25.06 2.08
CA GLN A 227 9.68 -23.96 1.21
C GLN A 227 8.19 -24.02 0.88
N PRO A 228 7.32 -23.96 1.92
CA PRO A 228 5.90 -23.93 1.66
C PRO A 228 5.47 -22.58 1.08
N THR A 229 4.53 -22.61 0.14
CA THR A 229 3.79 -21.43 -0.32
C THR A 229 2.31 -21.61 -0.01
N VAL A 230 1.74 -20.70 0.75
CA VAL A 230 0.31 -20.62 1.07
C VAL A 230 -0.36 -19.58 0.19
N ILE A 231 -1.49 -19.93 -0.41
CA ILE A 231 -2.34 -19.00 -1.16
C ILE A 231 -3.80 -19.13 -0.76
N THR A 232 -4.55 -18.07 -1.00
CA THR A 232 -5.99 -18.05 -0.81
C THR A 232 -6.73 -18.57 -2.05
N LEU A 233 -7.73 -19.42 -1.81
CA LEU A 233 -8.70 -19.92 -2.80
C LEU A 233 -10.05 -19.22 -2.56
N ASP A 234 -11.13 -19.68 -3.20
CA ASP A 234 -12.44 -19.03 -3.06
C ASP A 234 -13.02 -19.15 -1.64
N ASP A 235 -12.81 -20.28 -0.98
CA ASP A 235 -13.38 -20.62 0.34
C ASP A 235 -12.41 -21.43 1.23
N SER A 236 -11.14 -21.47 0.83
CA SER A 236 -10.12 -22.38 1.34
C SER A 236 -8.71 -21.83 1.10
N PHE A 237 -7.69 -22.54 1.55
CA PHE A 237 -6.28 -22.25 1.32
C PHE A 237 -5.61 -23.40 0.58
N GLY A 238 -4.74 -23.08 -0.37
CA GLY A 238 -3.85 -24.03 -1.04
C GLY A 238 -2.45 -23.92 -0.49
N VAL A 239 -1.74 -25.05 -0.35
CA VAL A 239 -0.35 -25.09 0.08
C VAL A 239 0.46 -25.95 -0.88
N SER A 240 1.53 -25.39 -1.45
CA SER A 240 2.56 -26.15 -2.19
C SER A 240 3.85 -26.22 -1.41
N TRP A 241 4.66 -27.27 -1.62
CA TRP A 241 5.99 -27.40 -1.00
C TRP A 241 6.90 -28.35 -1.78
N LEU A 242 8.20 -28.29 -1.47
CA LEU A 242 9.17 -29.28 -1.92
C LEU A 242 9.21 -30.46 -0.94
N GLY A 243 9.16 -31.68 -1.46
CA GLY A 243 9.24 -32.90 -0.69
C GLY A 243 10.33 -33.83 -1.20
N GLN A 244 11.25 -34.24 -0.33
CA GLN A 244 12.31 -35.16 -0.70
C GLN A 244 11.77 -36.59 -0.78
N ASN A 245 11.95 -37.18 -1.95
CA ASN A 245 11.60 -38.56 -2.24
C ASN A 245 12.59 -39.52 -1.58
N SER A 246 12.12 -40.30 -0.62
CA SER A 246 12.93 -41.26 0.15
C SER A 246 13.65 -42.31 -0.70
N SER A 247 13.21 -42.56 -1.95
CA SER A 247 13.81 -43.56 -2.84
C SER A 247 14.89 -42.98 -3.76
N THR A 248 14.70 -41.76 -4.25
CA THR A 248 15.62 -41.11 -5.22
C THR A 248 16.51 -40.06 -4.58
N ASN A 249 16.18 -39.61 -3.36
CA ASN A 249 16.81 -38.48 -2.66
C ASN A 249 16.69 -37.14 -3.43
N GLN A 250 15.79 -37.06 -4.41
CA GLN A 250 15.46 -35.85 -5.17
C GLN A 250 14.25 -35.14 -4.56
N TYR A 251 14.16 -33.83 -4.76
CA TYR A 251 12.98 -33.05 -4.39
C TYR A 251 11.93 -33.12 -5.49
N ASP A 252 10.70 -33.42 -5.09
CA ASP A 252 9.49 -33.41 -5.89
C ASP A 252 8.57 -32.28 -5.38
N ILE A 253 7.60 -31.86 -6.18
CA ILE A 253 6.64 -30.79 -5.82
C ILE A 253 5.33 -31.41 -5.37
N TYR A 254 4.83 -30.96 -4.23
CA TYR A 254 3.56 -31.41 -3.65
C TYR A 254 2.59 -30.26 -3.46
N TYR A 255 1.30 -30.60 -3.40
CA TYR A 255 0.20 -29.68 -3.12
C TYR A 255 -0.83 -30.30 -2.17
N SER A 256 -1.48 -29.46 -1.37
CA SER A 256 -2.62 -29.80 -0.52
C SER A 256 -3.55 -28.59 -0.39
N ALA A 257 -4.77 -28.81 0.09
CA ALA A 257 -5.73 -27.74 0.38
C ALA A 257 -6.38 -27.93 1.75
N PHE A 258 -6.80 -26.80 2.35
CA PHE A 258 -7.37 -26.70 3.68
C PHE A 258 -8.59 -25.79 3.65
N ASN A 259 -9.67 -26.17 4.32
CA ASN A 259 -10.77 -25.23 4.54
C ASN A 259 -10.43 -24.20 5.63
N ILE A 260 -11.26 -23.16 5.76
CA ILE A 260 -11.13 -22.13 6.82
C ILE A 260 -11.28 -22.65 8.26
N ALA A 261 -11.62 -23.93 8.45
CA ALA A 261 -11.64 -24.58 9.75
C ALA A 261 -10.34 -25.36 10.05
N GLY A 262 -9.36 -25.33 9.15
CA GLY A 262 -8.06 -25.99 9.30
C GLY A 262 -8.09 -27.47 8.95
N THR A 263 -9.18 -27.96 8.36
CA THR A 263 -9.27 -29.37 7.94
C THR A 263 -8.67 -29.51 6.55
N GLN A 264 -7.73 -30.45 6.39
CA GLN A 264 -7.19 -30.85 5.09
C GLN A 264 -8.32 -31.41 4.21
N THR A 265 -8.61 -30.74 3.09
CA THR A 265 -9.65 -31.13 2.13
C THR A 265 -9.09 -31.91 0.95
N VAL A 266 -7.80 -31.73 0.66
CA VAL A 266 -7.06 -32.45 -0.39
C VAL A 266 -5.84 -33.10 0.25
N ASN A 267 -5.70 -34.42 0.08
CA ASN A 267 -4.50 -35.11 0.57
C ASN A 267 -3.26 -34.63 -0.21
N PRO A 268 -2.06 -34.72 0.39
CA PRO A 268 -0.82 -34.37 -0.31
C PRO A 268 -0.73 -35.06 -1.67
N THR A 269 -0.68 -34.27 -2.73
CA THR A 269 -0.72 -34.73 -4.11
C THR A 269 0.58 -34.34 -4.80
N LEU A 270 1.25 -35.32 -5.42
CA LEU A 270 2.46 -35.10 -6.21
C LEU A 270 2.10 -34.36 -7.50
N ILE A 271 2.68 -33.18 -7.70
CA ILE A 271 2.46 -32.32 -8.87
C ILE A 271 3.52 -32.55 -9.93
N ALA A 272 4.80 -32.56 -9.53
CA ALA A 272 5.91 -32.71 -10.45
C ALA A 272 7.06 -33.48 -9.83
N THR A 273 7.78 -34.21 -10.67
CA THR A 273 9.05 -34.85 -10.37
C THR A 273 10.05 -34.47 -11.46
N SER A 274 11.34 -34.45 -11.12
CA SER A 274 12.41 -34.07 -12.03
C SER A 274 13.65 -34.94 -11.82
N SER A 275 14.36 -35.23 -12.91
CA SER A 275 15.71 -35.82 -12.82
C SER A 275 16.75 -34.78 -12.39
N ASP A 276 16.47 -33.52 -12.66
CA ASP A 276 17.28 -32.37 -12.28
C ASP A 276 16.85 -31.87 -10.90
N THR A 277 17.73 -31.14 -10.22
CA THR A 277 17.44 -30.67 -8.85
C THR A 277 16.37 -29.59 -8.89
N ILE A 278 15.27 -29.77 -8.17
CA ILE A 278 14.29 -28.70 -7.94
C ILE A 278 14.76 -27.88 -6.75
N ASN A 279 15.07 -26.60 -6.97
CA ASN A 279 15.65 -25.72 -5.96
C ASN A 279 14.62 -24.88 -5.20
N GLU A 280 13.48 -24.60 -5.83
CA GLU A 280 12.47 -23.69 -5.29
C GLU A 280 11.13 -23.92 -6.02
N VAL A 281 10.01 -23.69 -5.33
CA VAL A 281 8.67 -23.66 -5.91
C VAL A 281 7.89 -22.48 -5.35
N THR A 282 7.09 -21.83 -6.20
CA THR A 282 6.11 -20.81 -5.82
C THR A 282 4.79 -21.07 -6.53
N MET A 283 3.72 -20.45 -6.05
CA MET A 283 2.37 -20.66 -6.55
C MET A 283 1.52 -19.39 -6.40
N ASP A 284 0.62 -19.14 -7.35
CA ASP A 284 -0.43 -18.14 -7.21
C ASP A 284 -1.75 -18.56 -7.87
N ARG A 285 -2.84 -17.91 -7.48
CA ARG A 285 -4.19 -18.16 -7.96
C ARG A 285 -4.50 -17.31 -9.20
N GLY A 286 -4.86 -17.99 -10.28
CA GLY A 286 -5.52 -17.39 -11.45
C GLY A 286 -7.01 -17.18 -11.26
N SER A 287 -7.69 -16.90 -12.38
CA SER A 287 -9.16 -16.80 -12.40
C SER A 287 -9.86 -18.14 -12.13
N ASP A 288 -9.40 -19.21 -12.78
CA ASP A 288 -10.07 -20.53 -12.72
C ASP A 288 -9.21 -21.64 -12.10
N ASP A 289 -7.89 -21.47 -12.04
CA ASP A 289 -6.95 -22.47 -11.56
C ASP A 289 -5.70 -21.84 -10.94
N LEU A 290 -4.77 -22.68 -10.48
CA LEU A 290 -3.54 -22.30 -9.82
C LEU A 290 -2.37 -22.46 -10.78
N VAL A 291 -1.43 -21.53 -10.74
CA VAL A 291 -0.15 -21.65 -11.45
C VAL A 291 0.94 -21.93 -10.43
N LEU A 292 1.70 -23.01 -10.66
CA LEU A 292 2.95 -23.28 -9.98
C LEU A 292 4.10 -22.94 -10.91
N ALA A 293 5.15 -22.34 -10.35
CA ALA A 293 6.41 -22.11 -11.03
C ALA A 293 7.57 -22.64 -10.17
N TRP A 294 8.57 -23.23 -10.79
CA TRP A 294 9.75 -23.77 -10.08
C TRP A 294 10.99 -23.72 -10.94
N VAL A 295 12.15 -23.84 -10.30
CA VAL A 295 13.45 -23.88 -10.97
C VAL A 295 14.03 -25.28 -10.91
N THR A 296 14.47 -25.81 -12.06
CA THR A 296 15.31 -27.01 -12.14
C THR A 296 16.75 -26.64 -12.48
N ASP A 297 17.71 -27.32 -11.84
CA ASP A 297 19.15 -27.17 -12.04
C ASP A 297 19.79 -28.53 -12.38
N ASP A 298 20.46 -28.59 -13.53
CA ASP A 298 21.13 -29.79 -14.03
C ASP A 298 22.51 -30.04 -13.38
N GLY A 299 22.98 -29.13 -12.53
CA GLY A 299 24.26 -29.17 -11.85
C GLY A 299 25.46 -28.78 -12.74
N ALA A 300 25.21 -28.34 -13.97
CA ALA A 300 26.20 -27.88 -14.94
C ALA A 300 26.09 -26.38 -15.27
N GLY A 301 25.32 -25.62 -14.46
CA GLY A 301 25.06 -24.19 -14.70
C GLY A 301 23.91 -23.94 -15.67
N HIS A 302 23.07 -24.94 -15.93
CA HIS A 302 21.85 -24.77 -16.70
C HIS A 302 20.65 -24.74 -15.76
N GLY A 303 19.94 -23.62 -15.78
CA GLY A 303 18.71 -23.43 -15.01
C GLY A 303 17.53 -23.34 -15.96
N THR A 304 16.45 -24.04 -15.63
CA THR A 304 15.19 -23.98 -16.39
C THR A 304 14.07 -23.57 -15.44
N ILE A 305 13.30 -22.55 -15.81
CA ILE A 305 12.08 -22.19 -15.08
C ILE A 305 10.91 -22.92 -15.74
N MET A 306 10.23 -23.72 -14.92
CA MET A 306 9.13 -24.58 -15.31
C MET A 306 7.82 -24.04 -14.75
N THR A 307 6.70 -24.30 -15.44
CA THR A 307 5.35 -23.95 -14.99
C THR A 307 4.39 -25.12 -15.13
N ALA A 308 3.39 -25.18 -14.25
CA ALA A 308 2.24 -26.06 -14.41
C ALA A 308 0.98 -25.38 -13.90
N ARG A 309 -0.18 -25.80 -14.40
CA ARG A 309 -1.49 -25.38 -13.90
C ARG A 309 -2.18 -26.55 -13.24
N ILE A 310 -2.75 -26.32 -12.08
CA ILE A 310 -3.53 -27.31 -11.32
C ILE A 310 -4.86 -26.71 -10.90
N ASP A 311 -5.90 -27.53 -10.81
CA ASP A 311 -7.14 -27.12 -10.18
C ASP A 311 -7.00 -27.09 -8.64
N ALA A 312 -8.01 -26.55 -7.94
CA ALA A 312 -8.03 -26.49 -6.47
C ALA A 312 -8.02 -27.88 -5.80
N ALA A 313 -8.25 -28.97 -6.55
CA ALA A 313 -8.15 -30.34 -6.06
C ALA A 313 -6.75 -30.95 -6.26
N GLY A 314 -5.80 -30.20 -6.83
CA GLY A 314 -4.45 -30.66 -7.14
C GLY A 314 -4.32 -31.44 -8.45
N SER A 315 -5.37 -31.47 -9.29
CA SER A 315 -5.31 -32.16 -10.58
C SER A 315 -4.64 -31.26 -11.61
N ILE A 316 -3.69 -31.81 -12.37
CA ILE A 316 -2.98 -31.08 -13.42
C ILE A 316 -3.97 -30.69 -14.54
N VAL A 317 -4.13 -29.40 -14.75
CA VAL A 317 -4.88 -28.80 -15.87
C VAL A 317 -4.00 -28.72 -17.11
N SER A 318 -2.74 -28.28 -16.95
CA SER A 318 -1.73 -28.26 -18.02
C SER A 318 -0.29 -28.25 -17.49
N GLY A 319 0.66 -28.64 -18.34
CA GLY A 319 2.08 -28.73 -17.98
C GLY A 319 2.46 -30.03 -17.26
N PRO A 320 3.68 -30.14 -16.72
CA PRO A 320 4.75 -29.14 -16.72
C PRO A 320 5.20 -28.65 -18.10
N THR A 321 5.53 -27.37 -18.22
CA THR A 321 6.09 -26.74 -19.43
C THR A 321 7.29 -25.85 -19.10
N VAL A 322 8.21 -25.70 -20.05
CA VAL A 322 9.35 -24.79 -19.93
C VAL A 322 8.88 -23.36 -20.20
N ALA A 323 9.01 -22.47 -19.22
CA ALA A 323 8.76 -21.04 -19.36
C ALA A 323 10.04 -20.29 -19.76
N LEU A 324 11.19 -20.69 -19.21
CA LEU A 324 12.50 -20.15 -19.56
C LEU A 324 13.55 -21.25 -19.49
N ASP A 325 14.50 -21.22 -20.42
CA ASP A 325 15.62 -22.15 -20.44
C ASP A 325 16.90 -21.39 -20.80
N GLY A 326 17.95 -21.52 -19.99
CA GLY A 326 19.13 -20.66 -20.12
C GLY A 326 20.37 -21.15 -19.39
N GLN A 327 21.52 -20.58 -19.78
CA GLN A 327 22.81 -20.80 -19.13
C GLN A 327 23.06 -19.69 -18.12
N PHE A 328 23.42 -20.07 -16.90
CA PHE A 328 23.56 -19.17 -15.77
C PHE A 328 24.77 -19.56 -14.93
N ASP A 329 25.53 -18.56 -14.50
CA ASP A 329 26.61 -18.77 -13.53
C ASP A 329 26.03 -18.90 -12.10
N VAL A 330 24.89 -18.24 -11.85
CA VAL A 330 24.02 -18.46 -10.68
C VAL A 330 22.61 -18.69 -11.21
N VAL A 331 22.10 -19.91 -11.01
CA VAL A 331 20.77 -20.31 -11.45
C VAL A 331 19.68 -19.42 -10.85
N PRO A 332 18.54 -19.27 -11.55
CA PRO A 332 17.39 -18.53 -11.04
C PRO A 332 17.00 -18.94 -9.62
N ASN A 333 16.72 -17.96 -8.76
CA ASN A 333 16.26 -18.15 -7.39
C ASN A 333 15.37 -16.98 -6.93
N SER A 334 14.78 -17.11 -5.74
CA SER A 334 13.84 -16.13 -5.17
C SER A 334 12.68 -15.88 -6.14
N LEU A 335 12.03 -16.98 -6.52
CA LEU A 335 11.00 -17.00 -7.55
C LEU A 335 9.67 -16.50 -6.99
N SER A 336 9.09 -15.48 -7.62
CA SER A 336 7.76 -14.96 -7.28
C SER A 336 6.85 -14.99 -8.51
N VAL A 337 5.60 -15.42 -8.31
CA VAL A 337 4.57 -15.43 -9.35
C VAL A 337 3.35 -14.68 -8.84
N GLN A 338 2.79 -13.80 -9.67
CA GLN A 338 1.62 -13.00 -9.29
C GLN A 338 0.66 -12.82 -10.47
N TYR A 339 -0.61 -13.13 -10.27
CA TYR A 339 -1.71 -12.88 -11.18
C TYR A 339 -2.19 -11.43 -11.07
N ASN A 340 -2.29 -10.73 -12.21
CA ASN A 340 -2.77 -9.35 -12.26
C ASN A 340 -4.26 -9.22 -12.63
N GLY A 341 -5.02 -10.31 -12.54
CA GLY A 341 -6.41 -10.37 -13.01
C GLY A 341 -6.55 -10.75 -14.50
N LYS A 342 -5.45 -10.90 -15.23
CA LYS A 342 -5.45 -11.32 -16.64
C LYS A 342 -4.31 -12.26 -17.00
N ASN A 343 -3.10 -11.89 -16.61
CA ASN A 343 -1.83 -12.54 -16.91
C ASN A 343 -1.08 -12.81 -15.60
N TYR A 344 -0.05 -13.64 -15.65
CA TYR A 344 0.87 -13.83 -14.54
C TYR A 344 2.17 -13.08 -14.81
N GLY A 345 2.66 -12.34 -13.84
CA GLY A 345 4.05 -11.91 -13.77
C GLY A 345 4.88 -12.98 -13.09
N LEU A 346 6.04 -13.29 -13.64
CA LEU A 346 7.04 -14.17 -13.05
C LEU A 346 8.32 -13.37 -12.81
N LEU A 347 8.82 -13.36 -11.58
CA LEU A 347 9.96 -12.56 -11.13
C LEU A 347 11.02 -13.45 -10.48
N TRP A 348 12.30 -13.21 -10.76
CA TRP A 348 13.42 -13.95 -10.15
C TRP A 348 14.71 -13.14 -10.18
N SER A 349 15.71 -13.54 -9.37
CA SER A 349 17.10 -13.12 -9.53
C SER A 349 17.95 -14.19 -10.19
N ALA A 350 18.92 -13.80 -11.02
CA ALA A 350 19.91 -14.71 -11.61
C ALA A 350 21.20 -13.99 -12.02
N LEU A 351 22.31 -14.72 -12.10
CA LEU A 351 23.54 -14.28 -12.77
C LEU A 351 23.65 -15.00 -14.12
N LYS A 352 23.45 -14.26 -15.21
CA LYS A 352 23.68 -14.80 -16.55
C LYS A 352 25.17 -14.99 -16.79
N THR A 353 25.51 -16.02 -17.55
CA THR A 353 26.89 -16.25 -17.98
C THR A 353 27.47 -15.02 -18.67
N ASP A 354 28.72 -14.69 -18.33
CA ASP A 354 29.47 -13.52 -18.80
C ASP A 354 28.99 -12.15 -18.27
N GLU A 355 27.98 -12.10 -17.39
CA GLU A 355 27.59 -10.88 -16.69
C GLU A 355 28.31 -10.75 -15.33
N PRO A 356 28.60 -9.52 -14.87
CA PRO A 356 29.36 -9.33 -13.63
C PRO A 356 28.52 -9.40 -12.35
N TYR A 357 27.20 -9.20 -12.44
CA TYR A 357 26.32 -9.05 -11.29
C TYR A 357 24.97 -9.74 -11.50
N SER A 358 24.42 -10.28 -10.42
CA SER A 358 23.06 -10.81 -10.39
C SER A 358 22.05 -9.69 -10.63
N GLN A 359 21.02 -9.97 -11.41
CA GLN A 359 19.98 -8.98 -11.76
C GLN A 359 18.59 -9.57 -11.54
N ILE A 360 17.61 -8.69 -11.36
CA ILE A 360 16.19 -9.03 -11.28
C ILE A 360 15.61 -9.09 -12.67
N TYR A 361 14.88 -10.16 -12.97
CA TYR A 361 14.26 -10.41 -14.25
C TYR A 361 12.76 -10.67 -14.08
N PHE A 362 12.00 -10.24 -15.08
CA PHE A 362 10.56 -10.41 -15.15
C PHE A 362 10.16 -11.08 -16.48
N LEU A 363 9.13 -11.93 -16.43
CA LEU A 363 8.50 -12.51 -17.61
C LEU A 363 6.98 -12.49 -17.48
N LEU A 364 6.31 -11.95 -18.51
CA LEU A 364 4.85 -11.96 -18.57
C LEU A 364 4.36 -13.26 -19.20
N LEU A 365 3.49 -13.97 -18.50
CA LEU A 365 2.82 -15.18 -18.94
C LEU A 365 1.33 -14.92 -19.18
N ASN A 366 0.74 -15.57 -20.20
CA ASN A 366 -0.71 -15.54 -20.39
C ASN A 366 -1.44 -16.37 -19.30
N SER A 367 -2.78 -16.37 -19.35
CA SER A 367 -3.62 -17.19 -18.46
C SER A 367 -3.35 -18.70 -18.55
N SER A 368 -2.67 -19.18 -19.59
CA SER A 368 -2.24 -20.57 -19.75
C SER A 368 -0.83 -20.84 -19.21
N ALA A 369 -0.21 -19.88 -18.51
CA ALA A 369 1.17 -19.92 -18.02
C ALA A 369 2.23 -20.04 -19.13
N GLU A 370 1.95 -19.50 -20.33
CA GLU A 370 2.90 -19.46 -21.45
C GLU A 370 3.47 -18.04 -21.64
N PRO A 371 4.77 -17.89 -21.95
CA PRO A 371 5.39 -16.59 -22.20
C PRO A 371 4.72 -15.83 -23.35
N ILE A 372 4.34 -14.58 -23.09
CA ILE A 372 3.78 -13.67 -24.12
C ILE A 372 4.66 -12.46 -24.40
N ARG A 373 5.75 -12.30 -23.66
CA ARG A 373 6.78 -11.27 -23.87
C ARG A 373 8.18 -11.87 -23.74
N ALA A 374 9.17 -11.11 -24.18
CA ALA A 374 10.56 -11.42 -23.86
C ALA A 374 10.83 -11.14 -22.38
N VAL A 375 11.84 -11.79 -21.83
CA VAL A 375 12.33 -11.50 -20.47
C VAL A 375 12.75 -10.03 -20.40
N TYR A 376 12.21 -9.32 -19.43
CA TYR A 376 12.58 -7.95 -19.09
C TYR A 376 13.57 -7.96 -17.93
N GLN A 377 14.62 -7.16 -18.00
CA GLN A 377 15.55 -6.98 -16.89
C GLN A 377 15.08 -5.76 -16.08
N VAL A 378 14.68 -6.00 -14.84
CA VAL A 378 14.08 -5.00 -13.95
C VAL A 378 15.16 -4.13 -13.32
N SER A 379 16.27 -4.70 -12.86
CA SER A 379 17.37 -3.95 -12.23
C SER A 379 18.49 -3.63 -13.22
N ASP A 380 19.18 -2.51 -13.07
CA ASP A 380 20.37 -2.17 -13.88
C ASP A 380 21.59 -1.71 -13.07
N ARG A 381 21.62 -2.07 -11.78
CA ARG A 381 22.66 -1.65 -10.83
C ARG A 381 23.97 -2.43 -11.02
N SER A 382 25.08 -1.78 -10.65
CA SER A 382 26.46 -2.28 -10.76
C SER A 382 26.91 -3.12 -9.56
N GLU A 383 25.98 -3.86 -8.99
CA GLU A 383 26.14 -4.68 -7.79
C GLU A 383 25.10 -5.82 -7.83
N ASP A 384 25.19 -6.80 -6.94
CA ASP A 384 24.28 -7.94 -6.96
C ASP A 384 22.87 -7.51 -6.54
N ASN A 385 21.89 -7.78 -7.39
CA ASN A 385 20.47 -7.60 -7.11
C ASN A 385 19.84 -8.99 -6.92
N ILE A 386 19.35 -9.24 -5.72
CA ILE A 386 18.94 -10.56 -5.23
C ILE A 386 17.67 -10.45 -4.39
N GLU A 387 17.08 -11.60 -4.08
CA GLU A 387 15.97 -11.72 -3.14
C GLU A 387 14.76 -10.81 -3.51
N PRO A 388 14.29 -10.79 -4.78
CA PRO A 388 13.12 -10.02 -5.15
C PRO A 388 11.82 -10.58 -4.54
N ASP A 389 10.85 -9.70 -4.35
CA ASP A 389 9.45 -10.04 -4.09
C ASP A 389 8.52 -9.15 -4.92
N MET A 390 7.32 -9.65 -5.21
CA MET A 390 6.36 -9.01 -6.12
C MET A 390 4.94 -9.12 -5.62
N THR A 391 4.15 -8.08 -5.90
CA THR A 391 2.71 -8.11 -5.66
C THR A 391 1.95 -7.30 -6.70
N TRP A 392 0.64 -7.52 -6.81
CA TRP A 392 -0.26 -6.72 -7.65
C TRP A 392 -1.15 -5.84 -6.77
N ASN A 393 -1.14 -4.52 -6.98
CA ASN A 393 -1.94 -3.58 -6.18
C ASN A 393 -3.33 -3.26 -6.77
N GLY A 394 -3.68 -3.86 -7.91
CA GLY A 394 -4.89 -3.54 -8.69
C GLY A 394 -4.63 -2.74 -9.98
N SER A 395 -3.47 -2.11 -10.15
CA SER A 395 -3.08 -1.30 -11.31
C SER A 395 -1.69 -1.62 -11.87
N SER A 396 -0.73 -1.95 -11.01
CA SER A 396 0.67 -2.25 -11.33
C SER A 396 1.23 -3.40 -10.51
N PHE A 397 2.28 -4.03 -11.03
CA PHE A 397 3.14 -4.89 -10.24
C PHE A 397 4.08 -4.02 -9.41
N GLY A 398 4.12 -4.22 -8.10
CA GLY A 398 5.15 -3.66 -7.24
C GLY A 398 6.27 -4.66 -7.11
N VAL A 399 7.50 -4.25 -7.39
CA VAL A 399 8.68 -5.10 -7.28
C VAL A 399 9.63 -4.48 -6.27
N ALA A 400 9.93 -5.21 -5.19
CA ALA A 400 10.93 -4.85 -4.21
C ALA A 400 12.06 -5.89 -4.23
N TRP A 401 13.32 -5.46 -4.04
CA TRP A 401 14.46 -6.37 -4.02
C TRP A 401 15.59 -5.83 -3.17
N ARG A 402 16.53 -6.69 -2.84
CA ARG A 402 17.75 -6.32 -2.15
C ARG A 402 18.89 -6.14 -3.15
N SER A 403 19.58 -5.00 -3.06
CA SER A 403 20.80 -4.71 -3.82
C SER A 403 21.97 -4.72 -2.85
N ALA A 404 23.00 -5.53 -3.11
CA ALA A 404 24.11 -5.76 -2.18
C ALA A 404 25.48 -5.78 -2.89
N ASN A 405 26.48 -5.23 -2.23
CA ASN A 405 27.90 -5.39 -2.57
C ASN A 405 28.70 -5.85 -1.34
N GLU A 406 30.04 -5.86 -1.44
CA GLU A 406 30.91 -6.33 -0.35
C GLU A 406 30.80 -5.51 0.95
N ILE A 407 30.21 -4.30 0.91
CA ILE A 407 30.26 -3.30 1.99
C ILE A 407 28.86 -2.88 2.44
N GLU A 408 27.91 -2.77 1.52
CA GLU A 408 26.56 -2.24 1.79
C GLU A 408 25.47 -3.09 1.12
N SER A 409 24.27 -3.05 1.69
CA SER A 409 23.07 -3.58 1.05
C SER A 409 21.86 -2.70 1.35
N ASN A 410 20.97 -2.54 0.39
CA ASN A 410 19.78 -1.69 0.47
C ASN A 410 18.57 -2.36 -0.19
N ILE A 411 17.38 -1.92 0.18
CA ILE A 411 16.11 -2.31 -0.45
C ILE A 411 15.77 -1.28 -1.52
N PHE A 412 15.49 -1.79 -2.71
CA PHE A 412 15.00 -1.00 -3.84
C PHE A 412 13.59 -1.43 -4.21
N PHE A 413 12.86 -0.49 -4.81
CA PHE A 413 11.50 -0.68 -5.25
C PHE A 413 11.25 0.00 -6.60
N ILE A 414 10.39 -0.62 -7.41
CA ILE A 414 9.84 -0.02 -8.61
C ILE A 414 8.44 -0.58 -8.94
N PRO A 415 7.49 0.27 -9.34
CA PRO A 415 6.26 -0.18 -9.96
C PRO A 415 6.48 -0.47 -11.46
N LEU A 416 5.98 -1.61 -11.91
CA LEU A 416 5.91 -2.00 -13.32
C LEU A 416 4.46 -1.95 -13.79
N ASP A 417 4.24 -1.58 -15.04
CA ASP A 417 2.90 -1.57 -15.64
C ASP A 417 2.30 -2.99 -15.73
N ASP A 418 1.07 -3.10 -16.24
CA ASP A 418 0.37 -4.39 -16.40
C ASP A 418 1.04 -5.35 -17.39
N PHE A 419 2.07 -4.88 -18.10
CA PHE A 419 2.92 -5.67 -18.98
C PHE A 419 4.28 -6.04 -18.37
N GLY A 420 4.59 -5.53 -17.18
CA GLY A 420 5.86 -5.75 -16.49
C GLY A 420 7.00 -4.87 -16.99
N GLU A 421 6.70 -3.72 -17.60
CA GLU A 421 7.70 -2.76 -18.07
C GLU A 421 7.75 -1.53 -17.14
N LYS A 422 8.94 -0.91 -17.04
CA LYS A 422 9.10 0.38 -16.34
C LYS A 422 8.32 1.46 -17.10
N THR A 423 7.47 2.22 -16.39
CA THR A 423 6.96 3.47 -16.96
C THR A 423 8.11 4.48 -17.04
N LEU A 424 8.23 5.22 -18.16
CA LEU A 424 9.34 6.17 -18.41
C LEU A 424 9.56 7.23 -17.33
N SER A 425 8.61 7.40 -16.40
CA SER A 425 8.65 8.37 -15.30
C SER A 425 9.18 7.80 -13.98
N TYR A 426 9.34 6.48 -13.85
CA TYR A 426 9.77 5.84 -12.61
C TYR A 426 11.21 5.32 -12.74
N ASN A 427 12.02 5.62 -11.72
CA ASN A 427 13.35 5.06 -11.54
C ASN A 427 13.34 4.12 -10.34
N GLU A 428 14.33 3.24 -10.28
CA GLU A 428 14.60 2.41 -9.10
C GLU A 428 14.77 3.33 -7.89
N THR A 429 13.93 3.12 -6.88
CA THR A 429 13.89 3.97 -5.69
C THR A 429 14.39 3.17 -4.50
N GLN A 430 15.39 3.70 -3.80
CA GLN A 430 15.81 3.13 -2.53
C GLN A 430 14.74 3.43 -1.49
N ILE A 431 14.31 2.39 -0.77
CA ILE A 431 13.26 2.43 0.25
C ILE A 431 13.89 2.67 1.62
N ASN A 432 14.77 1.77 2.07
CA ASN A 432 15.39 1.89 3.39
C ASN A 432 16.38 3.07 3.50
N ASN A 433 16.42 3.76 4.64
CA ASN A 433 17.44 4.80 4.88
C ASN A 433 18.86 4.25 5.15
N GLY A 434 19.87 5.12 4.98
CA GLY A 434 21.29 4.77 5.16
C GLY A 434 21.81 4.64 6.60
N ASN A 435 20.95 4.65 7.63
CA ASN A 435 21.37 4.35 9.01
C ASN A 435 21.32 2.85 9.32
N PHE A 436 20.78 2.06 8.41
CA PHE A 436 20.63 0.63 8.55
C PHE A 436 21.70 -0.11 7.74
N LEU A 437 22.12 -1.25 8.26
CA LEU A 437 23.41 -1.82 7.88
C LEU A 437 23.27 -2.99 6.91
N HIS A 438 22.25 -3.84 7.10
CA HIS A 438 22.09 -5.10 6.40
C HIS A 438 20.61 -5.50 6.35
N PRO A 439 19.79 -4.89 5.48
CA PRO A 439 18.40 -5.27 5.33
C PRO A 439 18.30 -6.71 4.84
N SER A 440 17.25 -7.40 5.30
CA SER A 440 16.87 -8.73 4.82
C SER A 440 16.24 -8.69 3.43
N GLN A 441 15.88 -9.86 2.91
CA GLN A 441 14.90 -9.96 1.83
C GLN A 441 13.65 -9.14 2.19
N PRO A 442 13.15 -8.29 1.27
CA PRO A 442 11.90 -7.59 1.47
C PRO A 442 10.70 -8.53 1.26
N SER A 443 9.61 -8.27 1.98
CA SER A 443 8.28 -8.78 1.67
C SER A 443 7.38 -7.62 1.27
N ILE A 444 6.58 -7.78 0.22
CA ILE A 444 5.73 -6.74 -0.33
C ILE A 444 4.27 -7.19 -0.48
N THR A 445 3.34 -6.31 -0.17
CA THR A 445 1.90 -6.50 -0.44
C THR A 445 1.29 -5.25 -1.04
N GLY A 446 0.34 -5.43 -1.97
CA GLY A 446 -0.24 -4.36 -2.76
C GLY A 446 -1.74 -4.25 -2.53
N HIS A 447 -2.24 -3.01 -2.43
CA HIS A 447 -3.67 -2.75 -2.35
C HIS A 447 -3.96 -1.31 -2.74
N TYR A 448 -4.98 -1.10 -3.60
CA TYR A 448 -5.47 0.22 -4.00
C TYR A 448 -4.39 1.21 -4.45
N ASN A 449 -3.60 0.87 -5.48
CA ASN A 449 -2.55 1.71 -6.07
C ASN A 449 -1.36 2.02 -5.12
N GLU A 450 -1.26 1.30 -4.01
CA GLU A 450 -0.20 1.44 -3.02
C GLU A 450 0.45 0.10 -2.71
N PHE A 451 1.64 0.19 -2.14
CA PHE A 451 2.44 -0.94 -1.74
C PHE A 451 2.92 -0.74 -0.30
N VAL A 452 2.97 -1.84 0.43
CA VAL A 452 3.56 -1.91 1.75
C VAL A 452 4.71 -2.89 1.67
N ILE A 453 5.91 -2.42 2.02
CA ILE A 453 7.17 -3.14 1.94
C ILE A 453 7.68 -3.31 3.36
N SER A 454 8.08 -4.52 3.73
CA SER A 454 8.64 -4.82 5.04
C SER A 454 9.96 -5.56 4.90
N TRP A 455 10.87 -5.32 5.84
CA TRP A 455 12.16 -6.01 5.95
C TRP A 455 12.62 -5.96 7.41
N TYR A 456 13.60 -6.75 7.79
CA TYR A 456 14.32 -6.54 9.04
C TYR A 456 15.72 -5.99 8.78
N ASP A 457 16.23 -5.17 9.70
CA ASP A 457 17.57 -4.59 9.60
C ASP A 457 18.21 -4.38 10.98
N PHE A 458 19.52 -4.12 11.00
CA PHE A 458 20.30 -3.78 12.18
C PHE A 458 20.46 -2.26 12.31
N ILE A 459 19.89 -1.71 13.39
CA ILE A 459 20.05 -0.32 13.81
C ILE A 459 21.24 -0.21 14.77
N THR A 460 22.13 0.76 14.54
CA THR A 460 23.21 1.07 15.49
C THR A 460 22.66 1.88 16.67
N ILE A 461 22.88 1.39 17.89
CA ILE A 461 22.47 2.06 19.13
C ILE A 461 23.67 2.27 20.07
N SER A 462 23.50 3.15 21.07
CA SER A 462 24.53 3.36 22.10
C SER A 462 24.73 2.09 22.93
N GLY A 463 25.70 1.25 22.54
CA GLY A 463 26.03 0.00 23.22
C GLY A 463 26.02 -1.25 22.33
N GLY A 464 25.68 -1.15 21.04
CA GLY A 464 25.70 -2.29 20.12
C GLY A 464 24.82 -2.08 18.87
N GLN A 465 24.38 -3.18 18.27
CA GLN A 465 23.39 -3.21 17.20
C GLN A 465 22.11 -3.85 17.72
N ARG A 466 20.97 -3.46 17.15
CA ARG A 466 19.65 -4.01 17.44
C ARG A 466 18.96 -4.37 16.13
N GLN A 467 18.35 -5.54 16.05
CA GLN A 467 17.53 -5.93 14.90
C GLN A 467 16.12 -5.37 15.04
N GLN A 468 15.54 -4.84 13.98
CA GLN A 468 14.18 -4.32 13.93
C GLN A 468 13.48 -4.70 12.63
N ILE A 469 12.20 -5.00 12.72
CA ILE A 469 11.33 -5.07 11.55
C ILE A 469 10.86 -3.65 11.21
N LEU A 470 11.05 -3.27 9.96
CA LEU A 470 10.73 -1.98 9.38
C LEU A 470 9.64 -2.15 8.32
N LEU A 471 8.88 -1.08 8.12
CA LEU A 471 7.81 -1.03 7.13
C LEU A 471 7.80 0.35 6.44
N GLU A 472 7.70 0.34 5.12
CA GLU A 472 7.46 1.52 4.30
C GLU A 472 6.19 1.35 3.48
N ARG A 473 5.39 2.42 3.36
CA ARG A 473 4.20 2.48 2.51
C ARG A 473 4.43 3.51 1.42
N VAL A 474 4.32 3.07 0.18
CA VAL A 474 4.65 3.86 -1.00
C VAL A 474 3.54 3.74 -2.05
N GLY A 475 3.19 4.86 -2.68
CA GLY A 475 2.26 4.87 -3.81
C GLY A 475 2.91 4.40 -5.10
N GLU A 476 2.09 4.00 -6.07
CA GLU A 476 2.52 3.73 -7.46
C GLU A 476 3.26 4.94 -8.10
N ASN A 477 2.97 6.15 -7.63
CA ASN A 477 3.66 7.38 -8.04
C ASN A 477 4.99 7.64 -7.30
N LEU A 478 5.49 6.67 -6.52
CA LEU A 478 6.68 6.77 -5.67
C LEU A 478 6.57 7.83 -4.55
N VAL A 479 5.35 8.22 -4.17
CA VAL A 479 5.15 9.04 -2.98
C VAL A 479 5.18 8.14 -1.75
N THR A 480 6.15 8.36 -0.86
CA THR A 480 6.21 7.71 0.45
C THR A 480 5.14 8.29 1.37
N TYR A 481 4.27 7.43 1.89
CA TYR A 481 3.24 7.75 2.87
C TYR A 481 3.70 7.43 4.29
N LEU A 482 4.47 6.34 4.46
CA LEU A 482 5.07 5.91 5.72
C LEU A 482 6.51 5.53 5.47
N ASP A 483 7.43 6.08 6.27
CA ASP A 483 8.87 5.99 6.06
C ASP A 483 9.51 5.25 7.26
N ASP A 484 10.21 4.14 6.98
CA ASP A 484 10.99 3.34 7.93
C ASP A 484 10.31 3.11 9.30
N PHE A 485 9.04 2.68 9.29
CA PHE A 485 8.27 2.51 10.51
C PHE A 485 8.71 1.26 11.29
N GLU A 486 9.25 1.45 12.50
CA GLU A 486 9.66 0.37 13.40
C GLU A 486 8.45 -0.39 13.99
N LEU A 487 8.32 -1.67 13.65
CA LEU A 487 7.20 -2.52 14.09
C LEU A 487 7.46 -3.25 15.43
N THR A 488 8.72 -3.53 15.77
CA THR A 488 9.11 -4.31 16.96
C THR A 488 9.47 -3.43 18.18
N ASP A 489 9.22 -3.90 19.41
CA ASP A 489 9.45 -3.12 20.64
C ASP A 489 10.91 -3.15 21.14
N TYR A 490 11.21 -2.19 22.01
CA TYR A 490 12.55 -1.81 22.52
C TYR A 490 13.27 -2.89 23.34
N ASP A 491 12.63 -4.02 23.69
CA ASP A 491 12.99 -4.66 24.95
C ASP A 491 14.20 -5.60 24.91
N GLN A 492 14.52 -6.40 23.87
CA GLN A 492 15.69 -7.34 23.94
C GLN A 492 16.42 -7.63 22.61
N SER A 493 17.49 -8.43 22.67
CA SER A 493 18.67 -8.35 21.81
C SER A 493 18.58 -8.92 20.38
N PHE A 494 17.50 -9.59 19.96
CA PHE A 494 17.35 -10.16 18.60
C PHE A 494 15.86 -10.33 18.27
N ASP A 495 15.22 -9.31 17.70
CA ASP A 495 13.77 -9.28 17.48
C ASP A 495 13.45 -9.22 15.98
N GLY A 496 13.09 -10.38 15.41
CA GLY A 496 12.37 -10.49 14.13
C GLY A 496 13.22 -10.92 12.92
N PHE A 497 12.84 -12.06 12.33
CA PHE A 497 13.32 -12.54 11.03
C PHE A 497 12.13 -12.81 10.09
N GLU A 498 12.41 -12.78 8.79
CA GLU A 498 11.46 -13.15 7.71
C GLU A 498 10.08 -12.51 7.88
N PRO A 499 9.99 -11.17 7.94
CA PRO A 499 8.70 -10.51 7.94
C PRO A 499 7.93 -10.87 6.67
N GLN A 500 6.66 -11.22 6.83
CA GLN A 500 5.71 -11.49 5.75
C GLN A 500 4.53 -10.56 5.93
N VAL A 501 4.44 -9.54 5.08
CA VAL A 501 3.40 -8.52 5.15
C VAL A 501 2.21 -8.90 4.28
N PHE A 502 1.00 -8.67 4.79
CA PHE A 502 -0.23 -8.87 4.03
C PHE A 502 -1.30 -7.89 4.49
N LEU A 503 -2.21 -7.54 3.58
CA LEU A 503 -3.31 -6.62 3.86
C LEU A 503 -4.61 -7.39 4.06
N ALA A 504 -5.26 -7.12 5.18
CA ALA A 504 -6.58 -7.64 5.51
C ALA A 504 -7.38 -6.52 6.19
N ASP A 505 -8.61 -6.30 5.73
CA ASP A 505 -9.57 -5.34 6.31
C ASP A 505 -9.01 -3.92 6.55
N ALA A 506 -8.30 -3.37 5.56
CA ALA A 506 -7.65 -2.04 5.65
C ALA A 506 -6.72 -1.91 6.89
N LYS A 507 -6.03 -3.01 7.22
CA LYS A 507 -4.97 -3.04 8.22
C LYS A 507 -3.71 -3.65 7.64
N ASN A 508 -2.60 -3.15 8.15
CA ASN A 508 -1.26 -3.65 7.86
C ASN A 508 -0.99 -4.81 8.82
N ASN A 509 -0.95 -6.03 8.29
CA ASN A 509 -0.71 -7.23 9.08
C ASN A 509 0.64 -7.81 8.71
N ILE A 510 1.30 -8.40 9.70
CA ILE A 510 2.62 -8.98 9.52
C ILE A 510 2.74 -10.24 10.34
N VAL A 511 3.26 -11.28 9.71
CA VAL A 511 3.76 -12.47 10.38
C VAL A 511 5.28 -12.43 10.36
N TRP A 512 5.91 -12.79 11.46
CA TRP A 512 7.37 -12.77 11.60
C TRP A 512 7.81 -13.82 12.60
N ARG A 513 9.07 -14.26 12.52
CA ARG A 513 9.62 -15.20 13.51
C ARG A 513 10.58 -14.53 14.46
N ARG A 514 10.58 -14.97 15.72
CA ARG A 514 11.64 -14.69 16.68
C ARG A 514 12.55 -15.90 16.77
N ASP A 515 13.83 -15.68 16.49
CA ASP A 515 14.81 -16.74 16.33
C ASP A 515 14.29 -17.82 15.36
N ASP A 516 14.60 -19.08 15.64
CA ASP A 516 14.11 -20.24 14.90
C ASP A 516 13.04 -21.01 15.69
N THR A 517 12.35 -20.37 16.63
CA THR A 517 11.45 -21.07 17.57
C THR A 517 10.03 -20.55 17.65
N ASP A 518 9.80 -19.25 17.49
CA ASP A 518 8.48 -18.66 17.71
C ASP A 518 8.01 -17.88 16.48
N ILE A 519 6.74 -18.00 16.13
CA ILE A 519 6.08 -17.16 15.10
C ILE A 519 5.11 -16.21 15.80
N PHE A 520 5.18 -14.96 15.41
CA PHE A 520 4.35 -13.87 15.89
C PHE A 520 3.52 -13.28 14.76
N PHE A 521 2.32 -12.82 15.13
CA PHE A 521 1.45 -12.00 14.32
C PHE A 521 1.34 -10.62 14.97
N SER A 522 1.38 -9.58 14.14
CA SER A 522 1.14 -8.20 14.55
C SER A 522 0.22 -7.51 13.54
N SER A 523 -0.65 -6.64 14.03
CA SER A 523 -1.61 -5.90 13.22
C SER A 523 -1.61 -4.43 13.61
N TYR A 524 -1.60 -3.56 12.60
CA TYR A 524 -1.46 -2.12 12.76
C TYR A 524 -2.55 -1.42 11.96
N ALA A 525 -3.22 -0.45 12.61
CA ALA A 525 -4.24 0.37 11.97
C ALA A 525 -3.64 1.23 10.85
N ASP A 526 -4.44 1.52 9.82
CA ASP A 526 -4.04 2.34 8.66
C ASP A 526 -3.62 3.77 9.02
N ASP A 527 -4.09 4.31 10.15
CA ASP A 527 -3.68 5.62 10.67
C ASP A 527 -2.39 5.57 11.51
N LEU A 528 -1.78 4.38 11.63
CA LEU A 528 -0.63 4.08 12.45
C LEU A 528 -0.74 4.56 13.91
N THR A 529 -1.95 4.66 14.45
CA THR A 529 -2.10 4.81 15.90
C THR A 529 -1.42 3.61 16.57
N TYR A 530 -0.49 3.93 17.49
CA TYR A 530 0.51 3.04 18.08
C TYR A 530 -0.14 1.90 18.89
N SER A 531 -0.72 0.91 18.21
CA SER A 531 -1.24 -0.33 18.77
C SER A 531 -0.11 -1.35 18.77
N ARG A 532 0.50 -1.59 19.93
CA ARG A 532 1.57 -2.59 20.10
C ARG A 532 0.99 -3.99 20.25
N PHE A 533 0.20 -4.43 19.28
CA PHE A 533 -0.36 -5.77 19.28
C PHE A 533 0.66 -6.77 18.72
N ARG A 534 1.03 -7.75 19.54
CA ARG A 534 1.72 -8.96 19.07
C ARG A 534 1.10 -10.17 19.73
N GLU A 535 0.85 -11.19 18.93
CA GLU A 535 0.35 -12.47 19.38
C GLU A 535 1.31 -13.55 18.91
N LYS A 536 1.72 -14.44 19.82
CA LYS A 536 2.46 -15.62 19.42
C LYS A 536 1.47 -16.63 18.86
N ILE A 537 1.63 -17.01 17.60
CA ILE A 537 0.70 -17.89 16.88
C ILE A 537 1.22 -19.33 16.74
N ALA A 538 2.53 -19.54 16.86
CA ALA A 538 3.12 -20.87 16.81
C ALA A 538 4.48 -20.91 17.53
N THR A 539 4.82 -22.09 18.03
CA THR A 539 6.17 -22.44 18.48
C THR A 539 6.62 -23.72 17.77
N GLY A 540 7.92 -23.84 17.53
CA GLY A 540 8.56 -24.96 16.86
C GLY A 540 10.07 -24.94 17.08
N ASN A 541 10.78 -25.72 16.28
CA ASN A 541 12.25 -25.71 16.23
C ASN A 541 12.69 -25.47 14.79
N GLY A 542 13.78 -24.74 14.57
CA GLY A 542 14.33 -24.53 13.24
C GLY A 542 13.35 -23.87 12.27
N ILE A 543 12.52 -22.92 12.72
CA ILE A 543 11.53 -22.22 11.89
C ILE A 543 12.22 -21.34 10.85
N HIS A 544 11.83 -21.49 9.58
CA HIS A 544 12.22 -20.66 8.43
C HIS A 544 11.19 -20.83 7.29
N ASP A 545 11.36 -20.09 6.19
CA ASP A 545 10.49 -20.12 5.00
C ASP A 545 9.02 -19.84 5.33
N LEU A 546 8.76 -18.75 6.05
CA LEU A 546 7.39 -18.32 6.35
C LEU A 546 6.63 -17.96 5.07
N SER A 547 5.38 -18.40 4.96
CA SER A 547 4.43 -17.97 3.92
C SER A 547 3.06 -17.72 4.54
N VAL A 548 2.39 -16.65 4.11
CA VAL A 548 1.10 -16.21 4.66
C VAL A 548 0.13 -15.82 3.56
N SER A 549 -1.15 -16.10 3.77
CA SER A 549 -2.24 -15.57 2.95
C SER A 549 -3.52 -15.43 3.79
N ASN A 550 -4.46 -14.60 3.35
CA ASN A 550 -5.68 -14.30 4.09
C ASN A 550 -6.95 -14.42 3.25
N LEU A 551 -8.02 -14.88 3.90
CA LEU A 551 -9.38 -14.97 3.38
C LEU A 551 -10.34 -14.31 4.38
N GLY A 552 -10.68 -13.05 4.10
CA GLY A 552 -11.40 -12.20 5.06
C GLY A 552 -10.58 -12.03 6.35
N GLU A 553 -11.23 -12.25 7.50
CA GLU A 553 -10.59 -12.21 8.82
C GLU A 553 -9.69 -13.42 9.09
N THR A 554 -9.80 -14.51 8.31
CA THR A 554 -9.00 -15.72 8.55
C THR A 554 -7.68 -15.65 7.80
N TYR A 555 -6.57 -15.97 8.45
CA TYR A 555 -5.25 -16.05 7.81
C TYR A 555 -4.62 -17.42 8.01
N ALA A 556 -3.86 -17.85 7.02
CA ALA A 556 -3.13 -19.09 7.00
C ALA A 556 -1.64 -18.80 7.00
N VAL A 557 -0.89 -19.53 7.84
CA VAL A 557 0.57 -19.46 7.90
C VAL A 557 1.14 -20.85 7.71
N ALA A 558 2.07 -20.99 6.76
CA ALA A 558 2.89 -22.18 6.60
C ALA A 558 4.37 -21.86 6.79
N TRP A 559 5.14 -22.84 7.25
CA TRP A 559 6.57 -22.68 7.48
C TRP A 559 7.32 -24.01 7.40
N THR A 560 8.62 -23.93 7.16
CA THR A 560 9.55 -25.04 7.37
C THR A 560 9.97 -25.07 8.84
N GLY A 561 9.89 -26.23 9.47
CA GLY A 561 10.41 -26.49 10.82
C GLY A 561 11.23 -27.78 10.89
N LYS A 562 11.88 -28.04 12.01
CA LYS A 562 12.70 -29.23 12.23
C LYS A 562 12.01 -30.28 13.10
N GLU A 563 11.98 -31.50 12.58
CA GLU A 563 11.74 -32.71 13.36
C GLU A 563 13.04 -33.53 13.44
N GLY A 564 13.72 -33.44 14.59
CA GLY A 564 15.07 -33.96 14.72
C GLY A 564 16.05 -33.18 13.83
N ASN A 565 16.63 -33.86 12.83
CA ASN A 565 17.56 -33.24 11.86
C ASN A 565 16.91 -32.97 10.49
N ASN A 566 15.64 -33.35 10.30
CA ASN A 566 14.96 -33.25 9.03
C ASN A 566 14.02 -32.05 9.02
N ASN A 567 13.93 -31.39 7.87
CA ASN A 567 12.96 -30.33 7.65
C ASN A 567 11.57 -30.95 7.39
N GLN A 568 10.54 -30.33 7.92
CA GLN A 568 9.13 -30.64 7.71
C GLN A 568 8.35 -29.37 7.46
N VAL A 569 7.21 -29.50 6.77
CA VAL A 569 6.30 -28.39 6.52
C VAL A 569 5.16 -28.42 7.52
N TYR A 570 4.94 -27.28 8.16
CA TYR A 570 3.88 -27.06 9.13
C TYR A 570 2.91 -26.00 8.62
N TYR A 571 1.68 -26.07 9.12
CA TYR A 571 0.59 -25.17 8.77
C TYR A 571 -0.26 -24.84 9.98
N THR A 572 -0.77 -23.61 10.05
CA THR A 572 -1.70 -23.15 11.09
C THR A 572 -2.69 -22.11 10.54
N LEU A 573 -3.80 -21.92 11.24
CA LEU A 573 -4.85 -20.94 10.91
C LEU A 573 -5.17 -20.01 12.06
N GLY A 574 -5.32 -18.73 11.70
CA GLY A 574 -5.71 -17.63 12.57
C GLY A 574 -6.96 -16.91 12.17
N LYS A 575 -7.46 -16.09 13.10
CA LYS A 575 -8.60 -15.20 12.91
C LYS A 575 -8.32 -13.85 13.54
#